data_AF-A0A534ZZD4-F1
#
_entry.id   AF-A0A534ZZD4-F1
#
_cell.length_a   1.000
_cell.length_b   1.000
_cell.length_c   1.000
_cell.angle_alpha   90.00
_cell.angle_beta   90.00
_cell.angle_gamma   90.00
#
_symmetry.space_group_name_H-M   'P 1'
#
loop_
_entity.id
_entity.type
_entity.pdbx_description
1 polymer ?
#
loop_
_entity_poly.entity_id
_entity_poly.type
_entity_poly.pdbx_seq_one_letter_code
_entity_poly.pdbx_strand_id
1 'polypeptide(L)'
;MPDRRGWWPLRARYGRTGVAIHGVGIDRDMRPIAARLLRQLAGRAVAITVRDQRSAEILAEWGIDAQVVPDLSAAVEPAPARRGSELLRRAGVDPKRPVVGMALTALRTHQATALEEAVAHCLAELPDVQFCFIPMSQHPFVHAHNDLLLGRRLQLANPRLALLEGSPRPDEVMAVFGRLTAAVCMRYHSLLFAERTGTPIVPVPYAPKCDVWLDEHGLQRVPLEPAALVAAVRAAVGRRRQMKVA
;
A
#
# COMPACT_ATOMS: atom_id res chain seq x y z
N MET A 1 6.77 -13.90 49.12
CA MET A 1 6.25 -14.28 47.78
C MET A 1 4.77 -13.91 47.72
N PRO A 2 4.37 -12.91 46.90
CA PRO A 2 2.96 -12.60 46.74
C PRO A 2 2.37 -13.46 45.61
N ASP A 3 1.26 -14.09 45.99
CA ASP A 3 0.33 -14.92 45.26
C ASP A 3 -0.19 -14.24 43.95
N ARG A 4 0.04 -14.88 42.80
CA ARG A 4 -0.40 -14.43 41.47
C ARG A 4 -1.83 -14.88 41.13
N ARG A 5 -2.75 -14.84 42.09
CA ARG A 5 -4.18 -15.11 41.86
C ARG A 5 -4.89 -13.85 41.36
N GLY A 6 -5.02 -13.72 40.04
CA GLY A 6 -5.81 -12.61 39.48
C GLY A 6 -5.97 -12.49 37.97
N TRP A 7 -5.94 -13.56 37.16
CA TRP A 7 -6.09 -13.41 35.68
C TRP A 7 -6.81 -14.58 34.97
N TRP A 8 -7.81 -15.19 35.62
CA TRP A 8 -8.53 -16.38 35.11
C TRP A 8 -9.43 -16.19 33.86
N PRO A 9 -10.05 -15.04 33.54
CA PRO A 9 -11.16 -15.06 32.56
C PRO A 9 -10.75 -15.18 31.08
N LEU A 10 -9.48 -15.01 30.71
CA LEU A 10 -9.01 -15.18 29.32
C LEU A 10 -8.34 -16.52 29.05
N ARG A 11 -7.74 -17.17 30.06
CA ARG A 11 -7.23 -18.55 29.93
C ARG A 11 -8.37 -19.56 29.80
N ALA A 12 -9.51 -19.29 30.41
CA ALA A 12 -10.68 -20.16 30.36
C ALA A 12 -11.39 -20.17 28.99
N ARG A 13 -11.13 -19.20 28.09
CA ARG A 13 -11.85 -19.05 26.82
C ARG A 13 -11.07 -19.57 25.59
N TYR A 14 -9.74 -19.69 25.67
CA TYR A 14 -8.87 -20.29 24.65
C TYR A 14 -8.29 -21.62 25.15
N GLY A 15 -9.18 -22.54 25.53
CA GLY A 15 -8.76 -23.88 25.93
C GLY A 15 -7.90 -24.54 24.83
N ARG A 16 -6.69 -24.98 25.19
CA ARG A 16 -5.79 -25.85 24.41
C ARG A 16 -5.28 -25.37 23.04
N THR A 17 -5.84 -24.33 22.44
CA THR A 17 -5.43 -23.87 21.10
C THR A 17 -4.39 -22.75 21.18
N GLY A 18 -3.17 -23.02 20.68
CA GLY A 18 -2.13 -22.00 20.55
C GLY A 18 -2.49 -20.96 19.48
N VAL A 19 -2.18 -19.69 19.73
CA VAL A 19 -2.38 -18.58 18.78
C VAL A 19 -1.05 -18.18 18.18
N ALA A 20 -0.94 -18.16 16.85
CA ALA A 20 0.20 -17.60 16.15
C ALA A 20 -0.17 -16.25 15.51
N ILE A 21 0.73 -15.27 15.60
CA ILE A 21 0.61 -13.97 14.93
C ILE A 21 1.68 -13.92 13.85
N HIS A 22 1.28 -13.73 12.59
CA HIS A 22 2.19 -13.87 11.47
C HIS A 22 2.21 -12.66 10.54
N GLY A 23 3.43 -12.16 10.24
CA GLY A 23 3.67 -11.09 9.27
C GLY A 23 2.95 -9.77 9.57
N VAL A 24 2.73 -9.43 10.85
CA VAL A 24 1.99 -8.21 11.22
C VAL A 24 2.88 -6.98 11.26
N GLY A 25 2.32 -5.83 10.86
CA GLY A 25 2.89 -4.52 11.15
C GLY A 25 2.33 -3.96 12.46
N ILE A 26 3.17 -3.31 13.25
CA ILE A 26 2.84 -2.75 14.56
C ILE A 26 3.12 -1.24 14.53
N ASP A 27 2.11 -0.43 14.80
CA ASP A 27 2.24 1.03 14.81
C ASP A 27 2.26 1.58 16.25
N ARG A 28 3.00 2.67 16.50
CA ARG A 28 3.08 3.30 17.83
C ARG A 28 1.85 4.15 18.18
N ASP A 29 1.15 4.66 17.17
CA ASP A 29 -0.01 5.55 17.30
C ASP A 29 -1.34 4.80 17.47
N MET A 30 -1.28 3.49 17.72
CA MET A 30 -2.47 2.71 18.04
C MET A 30 -3.17 3.25 19.29
N ARG A 31 -4.51 3.18 19.28
CA ARG A 31 -5.34 3.51 20.45
C ARG A 31 -4.83 2.73 21.68
N PRO A 32 -4.69 3.35 22.87
CA PRO A 32 -4.11 2.70 24.05
C PRO A 32 -4.74 1.35 24.40
N ILE A 33 -6.06 1.23 24.22
CA ILE A 33 -6.76 -0.03 24.45
C ILE A 33 -6.39 -1.11 23.43
N ALA A 34 -6.20 -0.75 22.16
CA ALA A 34 -5.78 -1.68 21.12
C ALA A 34 -4.33 -2.13 21.37
N ALA A 35 -3.43 -1.22 21.71
CA ALA A 35 -2.05 -1.55 22.08
C ALA A 35 -1.98 -2.48 23.29
N ARG A 36 -2.79 -2.22 24.34
CA ARG A 36 -2.87 -3.09 25.53
C ARG A 36 -3.37 -4.49 25.17
N LEU A 37 -4.42 -4.60 24.36
CA LEU A 37 -4.97 -5.90 23.94
C LEU A 37 -3.98 -6.67 23.06
N LEU A 38 -3.33 -5.98 22.12
CA LEU A 38 -2.32 -6.57 21.26
C LEU A 38 -1.13 -7.08 22.08
N ARG A 39 -0.61 -6.28 23.02
CA ARG A 39 0.45 -6.72 23.94
C ARG A 39 0.05 -7.96 24.74
N GLN A 40 -1.19 -8.02 25.22
CA GLN A 40 -1.71 -9.17 25.96
C GLN A 40 -1.88 -10.44 25.11
N LEU A 41 -2.21 -10.27 23.83
CA LEU A 41 -2.34 -11.36 22.86
C LEU A 41 -0.95 -11.86 22.43
N ALA A 42 -0.08 -10.94 22.03
CA ALA A 42 1.29 -11.21 21.60
C ALA A 42 2.12 -11.90 22.69
N GLY A 43 2.04 -11.42 23.94
CA GLY A 43 2.74 -12.07 25.07
C GLY A 43 2.20 -13.45 25.47
N ARG A 44 1.12 -13.93 24.83
CA ARG A 44 0.56 -15.27 25.02
C ARG A 44 0.56 -16.11 23.73
N ALA A 45 1.00 -15.53 22.62
CA ALA A 45 1.07 -16.21 21.35
C ALA A 45 2.16 -17.30 21.40
N VAL A 46 1.93 -18.43 20.74
CA VAL A 46 2.95 -19.49 20.61
C VAL A 46 4.06 -19.08 19.63
N ALA A 47 3.76 -18.17 18.72
CA ALA A 47 4.70 -17.57 17.79
C ALA A 47 4.22 -16.17 17.42
N ILE A 48 5.15 -15.24 17.29
CA ILE A 48 4.92 -13.91 16.74
C ILE A 48 6.01 -13.59 15.73
N THR A 49 5.58 -13.19 14.54
CA THR A 49 6.47 -12.67 13.50
C THR A 49 5.90 -11.36 12.98
N VAL A 50 6.80 -10.45 12.62
CA VAL A 50 6.48 -9.11 12.13
C VAL A 50 7.07 -8.92 10.75
N ARG A 51 6.51 -7.97 9.99
CA ARG A 51 6.93 -7.77 8.60
C ARG A 51 8.09 -6.80 8.38
N ASP A 52 8.43 -6.02 9.41
CA ASP A 52 9.42 -4.94 9.33
C ASP A 52 10.17 -4.80 10.66
N GLN A 53 11.39 -4.26 10.58
CA GLN A 53 12.28 -4.13 11.74
C GLN A 53 11.69 -3.20 12.81
N ARG A 54 10.99 -2.15 12.38
CA ARG A 54 10.38 -1.18 13.28
C ARG A 54 9.31 -1.82 14.17
N SER A 55 8.52 -2.74 13.63
CA SER A 55 7.54 -3.51 14.37
C SER A 55 8.19 -4.41 15.42
N ALA A 56 9.36 -4.99 15.11
CA ALA A 56 10.13 -5.80 16.07
C ALA A 56 10.62 -4.95 17.25
N GLU A 57 11.12 -3.74 16.98
CA GLU A 57 11.56 -2.80 18.02
C GLU A 57 10.42 -2.42 18.98
N ILE A 58 9.22 -2.15 18.44
CA ILE A 58 8.05 -1.80 19.27
C ILE A 58 7.66 -2.96 20.19
N LEU A 59 7.70 -4.19 19.68
CA LEU A 59 7.42 -5.38 20.50
C LEU A 59 8.51 -5.62 21.53
N ALA A 60 9.78 -5.39 21.19
CA ALA A 60 10.90 -5.50 22.12
C ALA A 60 10.76 -4.55 23.31
N GLU A 61 10.29 -3.32 23.11
CA GLU A 61 9.95 -2.37 24.19
C GLU A 61 8.82 -2.88 25.11
N TRP A 62 7.96 -3.77 24.60
CA TRP A 62 6.93 -4.42 25.40
C TRP A 62 7.41 -5.69 26.11
N GLY A 63 8.68 -6.08 25.90
CA GLY A 63 9.29 -7.31 26.39
C GLY A 63 8.88 -8.54 25.58
N ILE A 64 8.61 -8.37 24.28
CA ILE A 64 8.16 -9.44 23.37
C ILE A 64 9.12 -9.52 22.18
N ASP A 65 9.83 -10.63 22.07
CA ASP A 65 10.70 -10.89 20.91
C ASP A 65 9.87 -11.39 19.73
N ALA A 66 10.15 -10.85 18.55
CA ALA A 66 9.50 -11.25 17.30
C ALA A 66 10.52 -11.37 16.18
N GLN A 67 10.39 -12.41 15.36
CA GLN A 67 11.21 -12.57 14.15
C GLN A 67 10.64 -11.70 13.03
N VAL A 68 11.52 -11.01 12.30
CA VAL A 68 11.15 -10.31 11.07
C VAL A 68 11.08 -11.32 9.92
N VAL A 69 9.94 -11.35 9.23
CA VAL A 69 9.67 -12.18 8.05
C VAL A 69 9.09 -11.30 6.94
N PRO A 70 9.17 -11.69 5.65
CA PRO A 70 8.49 -10.93 4.60
C PRO A 70 6.98 -10.80 4.84
N ASP A 71 6.38 -9.69 4.42
CA ASP A 71 4.92 -9.53 4.42
C ASP A 71 4.27 -10.69 3.64
N LEU A 72 3.12 -11.19 4.10
CA LEU A 72 2.43 -12.31 3.46
C LEU A 72 2.11 -12.05 1.98
N SER A 73 1.92 -10.79 1.60
CA SER A 73 1.71 -10.41 0.21
C SER A 73 2.95 -10.59 -0.68
N ALA A 74 4.13 -10.81 -0.09
CA ALA A 74 5.34 -11.22 -0.81
C ALA A 74 5.23 -12.65 -1.39
N ALA A 75 4.36 -13.50 -0.84
CA ALA A 75 4.11 -14.85 -1.35
C ALA A 75 3.08 -14.90 -2.50
N VAL A 76 2.44 -13.77 -2.83
CA VAL A 76 1.46 -13.72 -3.92
C VAL A 76 2.19 -13.82 -5.25
N GLU A 77 1.88 -14.82 -6.07
CA GLU A 77 2.39 -14.89 -7.43
C GLU A 77 1.52 -14.01 -8.36
N PRO A 78 2.12 -13.22 -9.26
CA PRO A 78 1.35 -12.42 -10.19
C PRO A 78 0.56 -13.32 -11.14
N ALA A 79 -0.69 -12.95 -11.40
CA ALA A 79 -1.45 -13.56 -12.48
C ALA A 79 -0.73 -13.35 -13.82
N PRO A 80 -1.03 -14.16 -14.87
CA PRO A 80 -0.37 -14.01 -16.16
C PRO A 80 -0.47 -12.59 -16.71
N ALA A 81 0.61 -12.07 -17.31
CA ALA A 81 0.66 -10.69 -17.81
C ALA A 81 -0.50 -10.31 -18.75
N ARG A 82 -1.05 -11.27 -19.51
CA ARG A 82 -2.24 -11.08 -20.35
C ARG A 82 -3.45 -10.57 -19.56
N ARG A 83 -3.58 -11.02 -18.31
CA ARG A 83 -4.66 -10.65 -17.39
C ARG A 83 -4.54 -9.21 -16.93
N GLY A 84 -3.34 -8.77 -16.56
CA GLY A 84 -3.07 -7.36 -16.26
C GLY A 84 -3.40 -6.44 -17.44
N SER A 85 -2.99 -6.83 -18.64
CA SER A 85 -3.30 -6.08 -19.87
C SER A 85 -4.80 -6.05 -20.18
N GLU A 86 -5.52 -7.14 -19.91
CA GLU A 86 -6.97 -7.22 -20.09
C GLU A 86 -7.71 -6.29 -19.13
N LEU A 87 -7.33 -6.28 -17.85
CA LEU A 87 -7.89 -5.41 -16.83
C LEU A 87 -7.67 -3.92 -17.16
N LEU A 88 -6.47 -3.58 -17.61
CA LEU A 88 -6.15 -2.23 -18.09
C LEU A 88 -7.03 -1.82 -19.28
N ARG A 89 -7.21 -2.70 -20.28
CA ARG A 89 -8.11 -2.45 -21.40
C ARG A 89 -9.57 -2.26 -20.98
N ARG A 90 -10.04 -3.08 -20.03
CA ARG A 90 -11.40 -2.95 -19.47
C ARG A 90 -11.59 -1.62 -18.75
N ALA A 91 -10.55 -1.07 -18.13
CA ALA A 91 -10.54 0.26 -17.53
C ALA A 91 -10.44 1.40 -18.56
N GLY A 92 -10.29 1.10 -19.85
CA GLY A 92 -10.19 2.10 -20.93
C GLY A 92 -8.77 2.60 -21.22
N VAL A 93 -7.73 1.92 -20.74
CA VAL A 93 -6.33 2.27 -21.07
C VAL A 93 -5.67 1.23 -21.96
N ASP A 94 -4.80 1.69 -22.86
CA ASP A 94 -4.07 0.82 -23.77
C ASP A 94 -2.69 0.50 -23.17
N PRO A 95 -2.43 -0.75 -22.73
CA PRO A 95 -1.15 -1.12 -22.14
C PRO A 95 0.03 -1.08 -23.13
N LYS A 96 -0.20 -0.82 -24.42
CA LYS A 96 0.86 -0.58 -25.41
C LYS A 96 1.41 0.85 -25.35
N ARG A 97 0.66 1.79 -24.79
CA ARG A 97 1.07 3.18 -24.57
C ARG A 97 1.59 3.35 -23.13
N PRO A 98 2.25 4.48 -22.81
CA PRO A 98 2.66 4.75 -21.44
C PRO A 98 1.46 4.85 -20.50
N VAL A 99 1.32 3.88 -19.59
CA VAL A 99 0.31 3.87 -18.54
C VAL A 99 0.97 4.13 -17.19
N VAL A 100 0.48 5.13 -16.46
CA VAL A 100 0.85 5.41 -15.07
C VAL A 100 -0.29 4.96 -14.16
N GLY A 101 0.01 4.05 -13.24
CA GLY A 101 -0.94 3.63 -12.21
C GLY A 101 -0.94 4.63 -11.04
N MET A 102 -2.10 5.01 -10.55
CA MET A 102 -2.26 5.85 -9.35
C MET A 102 -2.89 5.01 -8.24
N ALA A 103 -2.08 4.57 -7.29
CA ALA A 103 -2.50 3.81 -6.11
C ALA A 103 -2.50 4.73 -4.88
N LEU A 104 -3.54 5.55 -4.80
CA LEU A 104 -3.72 6.63 -3.83
C LEU A 104 -4.82 6.28 -2.81
N THR A 105 -4.86 7.01 -1.70
CA THR A 105 -5.93 6.88 -0.70
C THR A 105 -6.44 8.24 -0.24
N ALA A 106 -7.64 8.27 0.33
CA ALA A 106 -8.25 9.51 0.78
C ALA A 106 -7.48 10.09 1.98
N LEU A 107 -7.16 11.38 1.90
CA LEU A 107 -6.46 12.11 2.96
C LEU A 107 -7.44 13.01 3.72
N ARG A 108 -6.97 13.57 4.85
CA ARG A 108 -7.74 14.53 5.64
C ARG A 108 -7.66 15.94 5.04
N THR A 109 -8.70 16.74 5.29
CA THR A 109 -9.02 18.04 4.65
C THR A 109 -7.90 18.73 3.88
N HIS A 110 -6.92 19.35 4.54
CA HIS A 110 -5.91 20.15 3.83
C HIS A 110 -5.04 19.35 2.84
N GLN A 111 -4.74 18.08 3.14
CA GLN A 111 -3.97 17.21 2.25
C GLN A 111 -4.82 16.62 1.13
N ALA A 112 -6.15 16.55 1.32
CA ALA A 112 -7.07 16.05 0.29
C ALA A 112 -7.09 17.00 -0.93
N THR A 113 -7.19 18.31 -0.68
CA THR A 113 -7.13 19.33 -1.73
C THR A 113 -5.80 19.28 -2.48
N ALA A 114 -4.67 19.25 -1.75
CA ALA A 114 -3.34 19.16 -2.37
C ALA A 114 -3.18 17.90 -3.24
N LEU A 115 -3.70 16.76 -2.79
CA LEU A 115 -3.71 15.52 -3.59
C LEU A 115 -4.51 15.68 -4.88
N GLU A 116 -5.72 16.23 -4.79
CA GLU A 116 -6.60 16.46 -5.95
C GLU A 116 -5.97 17.42 -6.96
N GLU A 117 -5.39 18.51 -6.49
CA GLU A 117 -4.67 19.50 -7.31
C GLU A 117 -3.45 18.87 -7.99
N ALA A 118 -2.64 18.11 -7.24
CA ALA A 118 -1.47 17.45 -7.79
C ALA A 118 -1.85 16.40 -8.85
N VAL A 119 -2.90 15.61 -8.61
CA VAL A 119 -3.43 14.66 -9.60
C VAL A 119 -3.92 15.39 -10.84
N ALA A 120 -4.77 16.41 -10.68
CA ALA A 120 -5.33 17.18 -11.80
C ALA A 120 -4.22 17.80 -12.67
N HIS A 121 -3.20 18.38 -12.04
CA HIS A 121 -2.05 18.95 -12.74
C HIS A 121 -1.21 17.89 -13.45
N CYS A 122 -0.99 16.72 -12.83
CA CYS A 122 -0.34 15.59 -13.49
C CYS A 122 -1.05 15.15 -14.77
N LEU A 123 -2.38 15.10 -14.74
CA LEU A 123 -3.19 14.75 -15.91
C LEU A 123 -3.08 15.82 -17.01
N ALA A 124 -3.06 17.10 -16.64
CA ALA A 124 -2.93 18.22 -17.57
C ALA A 124 -1.56 18.27 -18.27
N GLU A 125 -0.48 18.19 -17.49
CA GLU A 125 0.90 18.40 -17.95
C GLU A 125 1.54 17.19 -18.66
N LEU A 126 0.86 16.05 -18.67
CA LEU A 126 1.33 14.80 -19.29
C LEU A 126 0.27 14.26 -20.27
N PRO A 127 -0.02 14.97 -21.38
CA PRO A 127 -1.05 14.58 -22.36
C PRO A 127 -0.78 13.23 -23.04
N ASP A 128 0.49 12.86 -23.21
CA ASP A 128 0.90 11.63 -23.89
C ASP A 128 0.87 10.37 -23.00
N VAL A 129 0.53 10.54 -21.72
CA VAL A 129 0.47 9.48 -20.71
C VAL A 129 -0.99 9.16 -20.39
N GLN A 130 -1.28 7.86 -20.32
CA GLN A 130 -2.56 7.37 -19.80
C GLN A 130 -2.46 7.17 -18.30
N PHE A 131 -3.45 7.63 -17.55
CA PHE A 131 -3.51 7.45 -16.10
C PHE A 131 -4.62 6.48 -15.74
N CYS A 132 -4.32 5.53 -14.86
CA CYS A 132 -5.29 4.57 -14.34
C CYS A 132 -5.23 4.57 -12.81
N PHE A 133 -6.32 4.93 -12.16
CA PHE A 133 -6.48 4.79 -10.72
C PHE A 133 -6.68 3.32 -10.35
N ILE A 134 -5.88 2.82 -9.42
CA ILE A 134 -5.86 1.42 -8.99
C ILE A 134 -6.25 1.37 -7.50
N PRO A 135 -7.50 1.04 -7.16
CA PRO A 135 -7.91 0.90 -5.77
C PRO A 135 -7.18 -0.26 -5.10
N MET A 136 -6.47 0.00 -4.00
CA MET A 136 -5.73 -1.02 -3.25
C MET A 136 -6.48 -1.49 -2.00
N SER A 137 -7.53 -0.76 -1.61
CA SER A 137 -8.42 -1.08 -0.49
C SER A 137 -9.84 -0.66 -0.81
N GLN A 138 -10.81 -1.53 -0.52
CA GLN A 138 -12.24 -1.27 -0.71
C GLN A 138 -13.00 -1.56 0.58
N HIS A 139 -12.61 -0.90 1.67
CA HIS A 139 -13.22 -1.17 2.97
C HIS A 139 -14.73 -0.86 2.94
N PRO A 140 -15.60 -1.82 3.33
CA PRO A 140 -17.05 -1.68 3.13
C PRO A 140 -17.69 -0.61 4.02
N PHE A 141 -17.12 -0.35 5.21
CA PHE A 141 -17.72 0.54 6.21
C PHE A 141 -16.92 1.81 6.55
N VAL A 142 -15.69 1.94 6.04
CA VAL A 142 -14.80 3.05 6.38
C VAL A 142 -14.42 3.71 5.07
N HIS A 143 -15.18 4.75 4.70
CA HIS A 143 -15.06 5.40 3.39
C HIS A 143 -13.65 5.94 3.14
N ALA A 144 -12.98 6.47 4.17
CA ALA A 144 -11.59 6.92 4.06
C ALA A 144 -10.61 5.79 3.70
N HIS A 145 -10.95 4.53 3.97
CA HIS A 145 -10.16 3.35 3.60
C HIS A 145 -10.71 2.65 2.35
N ASN A 146 -11.62 3.28 1.62
CA ASN A 146 -12.16 2.77 0.36
C ASN A 146 -11.64 3.63 -0.80
N ASP A 147 -10.54 3.19 -1.38
CA ASP A 147 -9.83 3.90 -2.44
C ASP A 147 -10.68 3.99 -3.72
N LEU A 148 -11.63 3.07 -3.93
CA LEU A 148 -12.54 3.12 -5.07
C LEU A 148 -13.41 4.39 -5.03
N LEU A 149 -13.82 4.85 -3.85
CA LEU A 149 -14.58 6.09 -3.71
C LEU A 149 -13.74 7.31 -4.10
N LEU A 150 -12.45 7.35 -3.70
CA LEU A 150 -11.54 8.40 -4.13
C LEU A 150 -11.34 8.35 -5.65
N GLY A 151 -11.08 7.17 -6.21
CA GLY A 151 -10.89 6.98 -7.64
C GLY A 151 -12.08 7.46 -8.47
N ARG A 152 -13.32 7.12 -8.04
CA ARG A 152 -14.55 7.61 -8.68
C ARG A 152 -14.66 9.13 -8.63
N ARG A 153 -14.37 9.74 -7.48
CA ARG A 153 -14.41 11.20 -7.31
C ARG A 153 -13.41 11.90 -8.22
N LEU A 154 -12.17 11.41 -8.28
CA LEU A 154 -11.13 11.96 -9.16
C LEU A 154 -11.48 11.77 -10.65
N GLN A 155 -12.03 10.62 -11.02
CA GLN A 155 -12.49 10.36 -12.39
C GLN A 155 -13.66 11.26 -12.80
N LEU A 156 -14.62 11.51 -11.90
CA LEU A 156 -15.70 12.46 -12.16
C LEU A 156 -15.18 13.89 -12.37
N ALA A 157 -14.15 14.29 -11.62
CA ALA A 157 -13.50 15.59 -11.79
C ALA A 157 -12.68 15.68 -13.08
N ASN A 158 -12.10 14.57 -13.55
CA ASN A 158 -11.35 14.51 -14.79
C ASN A 158 -11.48 13.13 -15.48
N PRO A 159 -12.32 13.02 -16.53
CA PRO A 159 -12.55 11.75 -17.25
C PRO A 159 -11.31 11.15 -17.92
N ARG A 160 -10.20 11.87 -18.04
CA ARG A 160 -8.92 11.31 -18.52
C ARG A 160 -8.29 10.34 -17.52
N LEU A 161 -8.71 10.35 -16.25
CA LEU A 161 -8.35 9.33 -15.28
C LEU A 161 -9.21 8.08 -15.51
N ALA A 162 -8.62 7.04 -16.07
CA ALA A 162 -9.25 5.73 -16.05
C ALA A 162 -9.34 5.19 -14.61
N LEU A 163 -10.32 4.35 -14.35
CA LEU A 163 -10.52 3.71 -13.05
C LEU A 163 -10.58 2.21 -13.23
N LEU A 164 -9.71 1.48 -12.53
CA LEU A 164 -9.82 0.03 -12.43
C LEU A 164 -10.97 -0.32 -11.48
N GLU A 165 -12.17 -0.42 -12.04
CA GLU A 165 -13.36 -0.84 -11.29
C GLU A 165 -13.45 -2.35 -11.08
N GLY A 166 -14.22 -2.75 -10.07
CA GLY A 166 -14.35 -4.13 -9.60
C GLY A 166 -13.45 -4.41 -8.39
N SER A 167 -13.37 -5.68 -7.99
CA SER A 167 -12.52 -6.13 -6.88
C SER A 167 -11.54 -7.19 -7.40
N PRO A 168 -10.51 -6.79 -8.18
CA PRO A 168 -9.51 -7.71 -8.67
C PRO A 168 -8.78 -8.35 -7.49
N ARG A 169 -8.43 -9.62 -7.64
CA ARG A 169 -7.65 -10.33 -6.63
C ARG A 169 -6.22 -9.76 -6.56
N PRO A 170 -5.50 -9.94 -5.43
CA PRO A 170 -4.14 -9.43 -5.30
C PRO A 170 -3.17 -9.87 -6.41
N ASP A 171 -3.27 -11.11 -6.89
CA ASP A 171 -2.48 -11.64 -8.02
C ASP A 171 -2.76 -10.88 -9.32
N GLU A 172 -4.03 -10.51 -9.55
CA GLU A 172 -4.44 -9.74 -10.71
C GLU A 172 -4.00 -8.27 -10.63
N VAL A 173 -4.09 -7.66 -9.44
CA VAL A 173 -3.57 -6.32 -9.20
C VAL A 173 -2.06 -6.29 -9.47
N MET A 174 -1.31 -7.28 -8.96
CA MET A 174 0.12 -7.38 -9.24
C MET A 174 0.40 -7.55 -10.75
N ALA A 175 -0.40 -8.34 -11.45
CA ALA A 175 -0.29 -8.45 -12.91
C ALA A 175 -0.53 -7.11 -13.62
N VAL A 176 -1.46 -6.27 -13.12
CA VAL A 176 -1.65 -4.89 -13.59
C VAL A 176 -0.40 -4.04 -13.34
N PHE A 177 0.16 -4.08 -12.13
CA PHE A 177 1.39 -3.35 -11.79
C PHE A 177 2.53 -3.69 -12.75
N GLY A 178 2.69 -4.97 -13.12
CA GLY A 178 3.71 -5.41 -14.07
C GLY A 178 3.48 -4.98 -15.52
N ARG A 179 2.35 -4.36 -15.85
CA ARG A 179 2.08 -3.74 -17.16
C ARG A 179 2.21 -2.21 -17.14
N LEU A 180 2.38 -1.61 -15.97
CA LEU A 180 2.55 -0.16 -15.86
C LEU A 180 3.92 0.31 -16.35
N THR A 181 3.96 1.57 -16.75
CA THR A 181 5.20 2.29 -17.08
C THR A 181 5.82 2.91 -15.83
N ALA A 182 4.98 3.42 -14.92
CA ALA A 182 5.35 3.84 -13.57
C ALA A 182 4.11 3.74 -12.66
N ALA A 183 4.31 3.76 -11.35
CA ALA A 183 3.24 3.77 -10.37
C ALA A 183 3.44 4.87 -9.32
N VAL A 184 2.42 5.69 -9.11
CA VAL A 184 2.32 6.62 -7.98
C VAL A 184 1.78 5.85 -6.78
N CYS A 185 2.62 5.66 -5.77
CA CYS A 185 2.37 4.73 -4.67
C CYS A 185 2.23 5.48 -3.35
N MET A 186 1.02 5.47 -2.78
CA MET A 186 0.73 6.05 -1.47
C MET A 186 0.64 4.99 -0.35
N ARG A 187 0.37 3.73 -0.71
CA ARG A 187 0.17 2.61 0.22
C ARG A 187 1.33 1.63 0.17
N TYR A 188 1.58 0.96 1.29
CA TYR A 188 2.59 -0.10 1.40
C TYR A 188 2.49 -1.15 0.28
N HIS A 189 1.31 -1.75 0.07
CA HIS A 189 1.17 -2.79 -0.96
C HIS A 189 1.36 -2.29 -2.40
N SER A 190 1.16 -1.00 -2.69
CA SER A 190 1.47 -0.48 -4.02
C SER A 190 2.98 -0.28 -4.21
N LEU A 191 3.72 0.05 -3.15
CA LEU A 191 5.19 0.05 -3.16
C LEU A 191 5.72 -1.36 -3.42
N LEU A 192 5.27 -2.33 -2.62
CA LEU A 192 5.68 -3.74 -2.75
C LEU A 192 5.34 -4.32 -4.13
N PHE A 193 4.13 -4.13 -4.64
CA PHE A 193 3.76 -4.68 -5.95
C PHE A 193 4.53 -4.02 -7.08
N ALA A 194 4.77 -2.71 -7.00
CA ALA A 194 5.59 -2.03 -8.01
C ALA A 194 7.02 -2.55 -8.00
N GLU A 195 7.63 -2.73 -6.84
CA GLU A 195 8.97 -3.31 -6.69
C GLU A 195 9.03 -4.73 -7.29
N ARG A 196 8.13 -5.61 -6.85
CA ARG A 196 8.12 -7.02 -7.28
C ARG A 196 7.91 -7.19 -8.79
N THR A 197 7.28 -6.22 -9.45
CA THR A 197 7.11 -6.24 -10.91
C THR A 197 8.12 -5.39 -11.67
N GLY A 198 9.12 -4.83 -10.97
CA GLY A 198 10.12 -3.93 -11.53
C GLY A 198 9.52 -2.67 -12.13
N THR A 199 8.38 -2.21 -11.63
CA THR A 199 7.68 -1.01 -12.08
C THR A 199 8.26 0.21 -11.36
N PRO A 200 8.73 1.24 -12.08
CA PRO A 200 9.26 2.46 -11.46
C PRO A 200 8.28 3.10 -10.47
N ILE A 201 8.77 3.36 -9.27
CA ILE A 201 7.99 3.86 -8.14
C ILE A 201 8.09 5.39 -8.08
N VAL A 202 6.95 6.05 -7.88
CA VAL A 202 6.81 7.46 -7.48
C VAL A 202 6.16 7.46 -6.09
N PRO A 203 6.94 7.51 -5.00
CA PRO A 203 6.42 7.32 -3.65
C PRO A 203 5.82 8.61 -3.10
N VAL A 204 4.54 8.57 -2.73
CA VAL A 204 3.81 9.70 -2.12
C VAL A 204 3.17 9.26 -0.79
N PRO A 205 3.95 8.73 0.17
CA PRO A 205 3.42 8.14 1.39
C PRO A 205 2.67 9.17 2.25
N TYR A 206 1.63 8.71 2.93
CA TYR A 206 0.85 9.53 3.89
C TYR A 206 0.98 9.06 5.34
N ALA A 207 1.53 7.87 5.56
CA ALA A 207 1.59 7.20 6.85
C ALA A 207 3.03 6.79 7.19
N PRO A 208 3.45 6.90 8.47
CA PRO A 208 4.82 6.59 8.90
C PRO A 208 5.32 5.20 8.50
N LYS A 209 4.43 4.21 8.43
CA LYS A 209 4.77 2.84 8.00
C LYS A 209 5.34 2.74 6.58
N CYS A 210 5.00 3.68 5.70
CA CYS A 210 5.58 3.72 4.37
C CYS A 210 6.97 4.36 4.39
N ASP A 211 7.27 5.23 5.36
CA ASP A 211 8.58 5.90 5.48
C ASP A 211 9.68 4.88 5.81
N VAL A 212 9.39 3.94 6.71
CA VAL A 212 10.28 2.80 7.01
C VAL A 212 10.63 2.03 5.74
N TRP A 213 9.63 1.71 4.92
CA TRP A 213 9.86 0.99 3.67
C TRP A 213 10.71 1.82 2.69
N LEU A 214 10.47 3.13 2.58
CA LEU A 214 11.28 3.98 1.71
C LEU A 214 12.73 4.06 2.16
N ASP A 215 12.97 4.18 3.47
CA ASP A 215 14.32 4.23 4.05
C ASP A 215 15.08 2.92 3.78
N GLU A 216 14.43 1.77 3.99
CA GLU A 216 15.00 0.43 3.73
C GLU A 216 15.38 0.23 2.24
N HIS A 217 14.70 0.92 1.32
CA HIS A 217 14.91 0.79 -0.13
C HIS A 217 15.67 1.99 -0.74
N GLY A 218 16.15 2.92 0.10
CA GLY A 218 16.89 4.11 -0.35
C GLY A 218 16.07 5.06 -1.24
N LEU A 219 14.75 5.08 -1.08
CA LEU A 219 13.85 5.91 -1.88
C LEU A 219 13.46 7.18 -1.12
N GLN A 220 13.30 8.28 -1.86
CA GLN A 220 12.89 9.56 -1.30
C GLN A 220 11.42 9.83 -1.60
N ARG A 221 10.68 10.32 -0.60
CA ARG A 221 9.28 10.73 -0.80
C ARG A 221 9.17 11.90 -1.79
N VAL A 222 8.13 11.85 -2.60
CA VAL A 222 7.72 12.94 -3.47
C VAL A 222 6.64 13.75 -2.75
N PRO A 223 6.81 15.06 -2.58
CA PRO A 223 5.78 15.90 -1.97
C PRO A 223 4.53 15.94 -2.86
N LEU A 224 3.35 16.07 -2.23
CA LEU A 224 2.07 16.26 -2.92
C LEU A 224 1.91 17.70 -3.43
N GLU A 225 2.93 18.17 -4.14
CA GLU A 225 2.95 19.45 -4.82
C GLU A 225 2.84 19.20 -6.34
N PRO A 226 2.02 19.97 -7.07
CA PRO A 226 1.77 19.73 -8.49
C PRO A 226 3.03 19.57 -9.34
N ALA A 227 3.98 20.50 -9.23
CA ALA A 227 5.21 20.48 -10.03
C ALA A 227 6.12 19.28 -9.67
N ALA A 228 6.24 18.97 -8.38
CA ALA A 228 7.07 17.86 -7.92
C ALA A 228 6.52 16.50 -8.39
N LEU A 229 5.20 16.31 -8.33
CA LEU A 229 4.57 15.08 -8.79
C LEU A 229 4.73 14.90 -10.31
N VAL A 230 4.51 15.97 -11.09
CA VAL A 230 4.74 15.95 -12.55
C VAL A 230 6.18 15.58 -12.88
N ALA A 231 7.15 16.21 -12.23
CA ALA A 231 8.57 15.94 -12.45
C ALA A 231 8.92 14.48 -12.13
N ALA A 232 8.44 13.96 -11.01
CA ALA A 232 8.70 12.59 -10.59
C ALA A 232 8.06 11.55 -11.52
N VAL A 233 6.80 11.77 -11.95
CA VAL A 233 6.12 10.90 -12.91
C VAL A 233 6.85 10.92 -14.26
N ARG A 234 7.24 12.10 -14.75
CA ARG A 234 7.99 12.25 -16.02
C ARG A 234 9.31 11.50 -15.97
N ALA A 235 10.08 11.64 -14.88
CA ALA A 235 11.33 10.92 -14.69
C ALA A 235 11.13 9.40 -14.64
N ALA A 236 10.10 8.92 -13.90
CA ALA A 236 9.80 7.50 -13.80
C ALA A 236 9.39 6.88 -15.15
N VAL A 237 8.56 7.57 -15.93
CA VAL A 237 8.18 7.16 -17.29
C VAL A 237 9.41 7.12 -18.22
N GLY A 238 10.32 8.09 -18.11
CA GLY A 238 11.57 8.14 -18.87
C GLY A 238 12.48 6.94 -18.60
N ARG A 239 12.70 6.59 -17.32
CA ARG A 239 13.53 5.43 -16.92
C ARG A 239 13.03 4.11 -17.52
N ARG A 240 11.70 3.87 -17.50
CA ARG A 240 11.13 2.62 -18.06
C ARG A 240 11.37 2.48 -19.56
N ARG A 241 11.35 3.59 -20.30
CA ARG A 241 11.62 3.58 -21.75
C ARG A 241 13.06 3.16 -22.02
N GLN A 242 14.02 3.64 -21.23
CA GLN A 242 15.43 3.24 -21.35
C GLN A 242 15.63 1.75 -21.04
N MET A 243 14.97 1.22 -20.01
CA MET A 243 15.05 -0.21 -19.64
C MET A 243 14.44 -1.18 -20.66
N LYS A 244 13.60 -0.71 -21.61
CA LYS A 244 13.04 -1.54 -22.69
C LYS A 244 13.88 -1.51 -23.97
N VAL A 245 14.81 -0.56 -24.08
CA VAL A 245 15.67 -0.36 -25.26
C VAL A 245 17.05 -0.98 -25.05
N ALA A 246 17.47 -1.14 -23.79
CA ALA A 246 18.62 -1.96 -23.39
C ALA A 246 18.24 -3.44 -23.31
#